data_AF-A0A1W1C4X8-F1
#
_entry.id   AF-A0A1W1C4X8-F1
#
_cell.length_a   1.000
_cell.length_b   1.000
_cell.length_c   1.000
_cell.angle_alpha   90.00
_cell.angle_beta   90.00
_cell.angle_gamma   90.00
#
_symmetry.space_group_name_H-M   'P 1'
#
loop_
_entity.id
_entity.type
_entity.pdbx_description
1 polymer ?
#
loop_
_entity_poly.entity_id
_entity_poly.type
_entity_poly.pdbx_seq_one_letter_code
_entity_poly.pdbx_strand_id
1 'polypeptide(L)' 'MPIGDILYIISAILFAFITFIIIRNYYRNKFNDKGQRMDMLDEYEKDVNER' A
#
# COMPACT_ATOMS: atom_id res chain seq x y z
N MET A 1 28.80 2.04 -19.44
CA MET A 1 28.59 1.32 -18.17
C MET A 1 28.75 -0.16 -18.43
N PRO A 2 29.52 -0.90 -17.62
CA PRO A 2 29.57 -2.36 -17.70
C PRO A 2 28.14 -2.95 -17.58
N ILE A 3 27.92 -4.12 -18.19
CA ILE A 3 26.64 -4.84 -18.17
C ILE A 3 26.11 -5.04 -16.73
N GLY A 4 27.02 -5.24 -15.77
CA GLY A 4 26.67 -5.36 -14.36
C GLY A 4 25.96 -4.13 -13.78
N ASP A 5 26.38 -2.92 -14.16
CA ASP A 5 25.77 -1.67 -13.68
C ASP A 5 24.36 -1.50 -14.24
N ILE A 6 24.15 -1.87 -15.50
CA ILE A 6 22.84 -1.82 -16.15
C ILE A 6 21.88 -2.80 -15.47
N LEU A 7 22.33 -4.04 -15.22
CA LEU A 7 21.54 -5.04 -14.50
C LEU A 7 21.22 -4.58 -13.07
N TYR A 8 22.20 -4.00 -12.37
CA TYR A 8 21.99 -3.48 -11.02
C TYR A 8 20.92 -2.38 -10.98
N ILE A 9 20.97 -1.41 -11.90
CA ILE A 9 19.98 -0.34 -11.99
C ILE A 9 18.58 -0.91 -12.25
N ILE A 10 18.46 -1.86 -13.17
CA ILE A 10 17.17 -2.53 -13.47
C ILE A 10 16.65 -3.27 -12.24
N SER A 11 17.51 -4.01 -11.54
CA SER A 11 17.14 -4.71 -10.30
C SER A 11 16.69 -3.76 -9.21
N ALA A 12 17.34 -2.61 -9.05
CA ALA A 12 16.94 -1.59 -8.07
C ALA A 12 15.55 -1.02 -8.37
N ILE A 13 15.26 -0.74 -9.64
CA ILE A 13 13.94 -0.25 -10.07
C ILE A 13 12.87 -1.32 -9.83
N LEU A 14 13.14 -2.56 -10.20
CA LEU A 14 12.21 -3.68 -9.97
C LEU A 14 11.94 -3.90 -8.48
N PHE A 15 12.97 -3.83 -7.64
CA PHE A 15 12.83 -3.95 -6.20
C PHE A 15 11.94 -2.85 -5.62
N ALA A 16 12.18 -1.59 -6.00
CA ALA A 16 11.35 -0.47 -5.57
C ALA A 16 9.89 -0.63 -6.04
N PHE A 17 9.69 -1.08 -7.29
CA PHE A 17 8.37 -1.28 -7.86
C PHE A 17 7.58 -2.39 -7.15
N ILE A 18 8.19 -3.55 -6.93
CA ILE A 18 7.56 -4.67 -6.21
C ILE A 18 7.22 -4.26 -4.77
N THR A 19 8.15 -3.59 -4.09
CA THR A 19 7.94 -3.11 -2.72
C THR A 19 6.75 -2.14 -2.66
N PHE A 20 6.69 -1.20 -3.59
CA PHE A 20 5.58 -0.25 -3.68
C PHE A 20 4.25 -0.94 -3.94
N ILE A 21 4.20 -1.93 -4.85
CA ILE A 21 2.99 -2.71 -5.12
C ILE A 21 2.51 -3.45 -3.87
N ILE A 22 3.41 -4.10 -3.14
CA ILE A 22 3.06 -4.85 -1.92
C ILE A 22 2.43 -3.91 -0.89
N ILE A 23 3.09 -2.78 -0.62
CA ILE A 23 2.60 -1.77 0.33
C ILE A 23 1.24 -1.25 -0.14
N ARG A 24 1.12 -0.83 -1.40
CA ARG A 24 -0.13 -0.30 -1.96
C ARG A 24 -1.27 -1.31 -1.86
N ASN A 25 -1.01 -2.59 -2.15
CA ASN A 25 -2.04 -3.62 -2.09
C ASN A 25 -2.44 -3.94 -0.64
N TYR A 26 -1.48 -3.93 0.30
CA TYR A 26 -1.77 -4.04 1.72
C TYR A 26 -2.70 -2.92 2.20
N TYR A 27 -2.38 -1.66 1.85
CA TYR A 27 -3.23 -0.52 2.20
C TYR A 27 -4.61 -0.61 1.56
N ARG A 28 -4.70 -0.95 0.26
CA ARG A 28 -5.98 -1.06 -0.44
C ARG A 28 -6.87 -2.17 0.12
N ASN A 29 -6.29 -3.27 0.60
CA ASN A 29 -7.07 -4.36 1.19
C ASN A 29 -7.55 -4.04 2.60
N LYS A 30 -6.82 -3.19 3.34
CA LYS A 30 -7.09 -2.92 4.75
C LYS A 30 -7.88 -1.63 4.98
N PHE A 31 -7.80 -0.68 4.05
CA PHE A 31 -8.42 0.64 4.17
C PHE A 31 -9.41 0.91 3.04
N ASN A 32 -10.52 1.54 3.37
CA ASN A 32 -11.51 2.02 2.40
C ASN A 32 -11.10 3.37 1.78
N ASP A 33 -11.88 3.85 0.81
CA ASP A 33 -11.64 5.13 0.12
C ASP A 33 -11.70 6.35 1.06
N LYS A 34 -12.29 6.19 2.25
CA LYS A 34 -12.33 7.21 3.32
C LYS A 34 -11.13 7.11 4.27
N GLY A 35 -10.17 6.23 4.00
CA GLY A 35 -9.01 5.99 4.85
C GLY A 35 -9.33 5.27 6.17
N GLN A 36 -10.54 4.73 6.31
CA GLN A 36 -10.95 3.95 7.48
C GLN A 36 -10.51 2.51 7.32
N ARG A 37 -10.12 1.88 8.42
CA ARG A 37 -9.83 0.46 8.39
C ARG A 37 -11.12 -0.33 8.25
N MET A 38 -11.15 -1.28 7.31
CA MET A 38 -12.33 -2.11 7.04
C MET A 38 -12.77 -2.93 8.26
N ASP A 39 -11.84 -3.27 9.17
CA ASP A 39 -12.13 -4.06 10.36
C ASP A 39 -12.69 -3.25 11.55
N MET A 40 -12.70 -1.92 11.48
CA MET A 40 -13.27 -1.02 12.49
C MET A 40 -14.49 -0.25 11.98
N LEU A 41 -15.03 -0.62 10.81
CA LEU A 41 -16.17 0.09 10.20
C LEU A 41 -17.35 0.23 11.16
N ASP A 42 -17.67 -0.83 11.91
CA ASP A 42 -18.78 -0.84 12.87
C ASP A 42 -18.61 0.20 13.99
N GLU A 43 -17.37 0.42 14.47
CA GLU A 43 -17.07 1.43 15.50
C GLU A 43 -17.19 2.85 14.93
N TYR A 44 -16.74 3.06 13.68
CA TYR A 44 -16.89 4.35 13.02
C TYR A 44 -18.36 4.71 12.72
N GLU A 45 -19.17 3.74 12.30
CA GLU A 45 -20.60 3.97 12.04
C GLU A 45 -21.36 4.29 13.33
N LYS A 46 -21.00 3.65 14.45
CA LYS A 46 -21.60 3.90 15.76
C LYS A 46 -21.28 5.30 16.30
N ASP A 47 -20.02 5.76 16.21
CA ASP A 47 -19.63 7.11 16.66
C ASP A 47 -20.26 8.23 15.81
N VAL A 48 -20.59 7.95 14.54
CA VAL A 48 -21.33 8.91 13.69
C VAL A 48 -22.81 8.99 14.07
N ASN A 49 -23.44 7.87 14.45
CA ASN A 49 -24.86 7.84 14.83
C ASN A 49 -25.14 8.29 16.28
N GLU A 50 -24.12 8.32 17.13
CA GLU A 50 -24.22 8.81 18.52
C GLU A 50 -23.95 10.33 18.65
N ARG A 51 -23.61 11.02 17.55
CA ARG A 51 -23.38 12.48 17.50
C ARG A 51 -24.53 13.27 16.90
#